data_AF-A0A447T6V8-F1
#
_entry.id   AF-A0A447T6V8-F1
#
_cell.length_a   1.000
_cell.length_b   1.000
_cell.length_c   1.000
_cell.angle_alpha   90.00
_cell.angle_beta   90.00
_cell.angle_gamma   90.00
#
_symmetry.space_group_name_H-M   'P 1'
#
loop_
_entity.id
_entity.type
_entity.pdbx_description
1 polymer ?
#
loop_
_entity_poly.entity_id
_entity_poly.type
_entity_poly.pdbx_seq_one_letter_code
_entity_poly.pdbx_strand_id
1 'polypeptide(L)' 'MIYALATILPAWGVLVRRLHDIGRSGWWMLISCVPLVGGIILFVFTVMDSQQGDNQFGASPKAAL' A
#
# COMPACT_ATOMS: atom_id res chain seq x y z
N MET A 1 -3.77 -5.33 -24.46
CA MET A 1 -2.64 -5.96 -23.75
C MET A 1 -1.57 -4.95 -23.33
N ILE A 2 -1.13 -4.04 -24.21
CA ILE A 2 -0.17 -2.95 -23.88
C ILE A 2 -0.65 -2.08 -22.71
N TYR A 3 -1.94 -1.72 -22.68
CA TYR A 3 -2.55 -0.95 -21.58
C TYR A 3 -2.43 -1.64 -20.21
N ALA A 4 -2.62 -2.97 -20.16
CA ALA A 4 -2.50 -3.73 -18.92
C ALA A 4 -1.05 -3.70 -18.40
N LEU A 5 -0.07 -3.88 -19.29
CA LEU A 5 1.35 -3.80 -18.92
C LEU A 5 1.77 -2.41 -18.46
N ALA A 6 1.25 -1.36 -19.11
CA ALA A 6 1.53 0.03 -18.74
C ALA A 6 0.97 0.39 -17.36
N THR A 7 -0.14 -0.24 -16.94
CA THR A 7 -0.83 0.08 -15.68
C THR A 7 -0.35 -0.77 -14.49
N ILE A 8 0.34 -1.90 -14.71
CA ILE A 8 0.85 -2.76 -13.63
C ILE A 8 1.88 -2.03 -12.76
N LEU A 9 2.86 -1.35 -13.38
CA LEU A 9 3.90 -0.62 -12.65
C LEU A 9 3.34 0.49 -11.73
N PRO A 10 2.48 1.41 -12.22
CA PRO A 10 1.88 2.42 -11.34
C PRO A 10 0.92 1.81 -10.31
N ALA A 11 0.19 0.73 -10.63
CA ALA A 11 -0.67 0.06 -9.66
C ALA A 11 0.13 -0.50 -8.46
N TRP A 12 1.29 -1.12 -8.74
CA TRP A 12 2.20 -1.59 -7.70
C TRP A 12 2.77 -0.44 -6.88
N GLY A 13 3.16 0.65 -7.54
CA GLY A 13 3.65 1.86 -6.87
C GLY A 13 2.64 2.45 -5.89
N VAL A 14 1.37 2.55 -6.29
CA VAL A 14 0.29 3.05 -5.41
C VAL A 14 0.08 2.12 -4.21
N LEU A 15 0.05 0.80 -4.42
CA LEU A 15 -0.13 -0.15 -3.31
C LEU A 15 1.02 -0.10 -2.30
N VAL A 16 2.27 -0.02 -2.78
CA VAL A 16 3.45 0.14 -1.91
C VAL A 16 3.35 1.45 -1.12
N ARG A 17 2.97 2.56 -1.76
CA ARG A 17 2.77 3.84 -1.06
C ARG A 17 1.69 3.75 0.01
N ARG A 18 0.55 3.09 -0.28
CA ARG A 18 -0.50 2.87 0.72
C ARG A 18 -0.05 2.01 1.90
N LEU A 19 0.77 0.99 1.67
CA LEU A 19 1.37 0.21 2.74
C LEU A 19 2.34 1.06 3.58
N HIS A 20 3.13 1.91 2.94
CA HIS A 20 4.04 2.82 3.64
C HIS A 20 3.28 3.85 4.47
N ASP A 21 2.15 4.37 3.99
CA ASP A 21 1.31 5.33 4.73
C ASP A 21 0.84 4.76 6.09
N ILE A 22 0.64 3.45 6.20
CA ILE A 22 0.26 2.75 7.45
C ILE A 22 1.47 2.14 8.21
N GLY A 23 2.70 2.51 7.82
CA GLY A 23 3.94 2.05 8.48
C GLY A 23 4.35 0.61 8.14
N ARG A 24 3.77 -0.01 7.11
CA ARG A 24 4.10 -1.38 6.65
C ARG A 24 5.06 -1.34 5.47
N SER A 25 5.97 -2.31 5.38
CA SER A 25 6.87 -2.45 4.22
C SER A 25 6.12 -2.85 2.95
N GLY A 26 6.56 -2.38 1.78
CA GLY A 26 6.01 -2.79 0.49
C GLY A 26 5.99 -4.32 0.23
N TRP A 27 6.86 -5.08 0.90
CA TRP A 27 6.87 -6.56 0.87
C TRP A 27 5.54 -7.21 1.28
N TRP A 28 4.70 -6.53 2.06
CA TRP A 28 3.36 -7.01 2.39
C TRP A 28 2.49 -7.25 1.15
N MET A 29 2.79 -6.60 0.02
CA MET A 29 2.12 -6.86 -1.26
C MET A 29 2.21 -8.33 -1.70
N LEU A 30 3.28 -9.05 -1.36
CA LEU A 30 3.45 -10.46 -1.71
C LEU A 30 2.41 -11.37 -1.07
N ILE A 31 1.72 -10.91 -0.02
CA ILE A 31 0.64 -11.70 0.58
C ILE A 31 -0.51 -11.91 -0.42
N SER A 32 -0.61 -11.08 -1.47
CA SER A 32 -1.55 -11.31 -2.59
C SER A 32 -1.35 -12.66 -3.30
N CYS A 33 -0.15 -13.26 -3.20
CA CYS A 33 0.10 -14.62 -3.69
C CYS A 33 -0.62 -15.70 -2.88
N VAL A 34 -1.11 -15.39 -1.67
CA VAL A 34 -1.91 -16.30 -0.84
C VAL A 34 -3.39 -16.17 -1.26
N PRO A 35 -4.01 -17.22 -1.83
CA PRO A 35 -5.38 -17.16 -2.30
C PRO A 35 -6.36 -16.92 -1.14
N LEU A 36 -7.44 -16.19 -1.44
CA LEU A 36 -8.51 -15.80 -0.51
C LEU A 36 -8.06 -14.84 0.61
N VAL A 37 -7.14 -15.27 1.46
CA VAL A 37 -6.74 -14.54 2.67
C VAL A 37 -5.87 -13.32 2.35
N GLY A 38 -4.98 -13.45 1.36
CA GLY A 38 -4.06 -12.38 0.99
C GLY A 38 -4.75 -11.12 0.49
N GLY A 39 -5.78 -11.29 -0.35
CA GLY A 39 -6.60 -10.19 -0.85
C GLY A 39 -7.36 -9.49 0.27
N ILE A 40 -7.91 -10.25 1.23
CA ILE A 40 -8.64 -9.69 2.38
C ILE A 40 -7.71 -8.85 3.25
N ILE A 41 -6.51 -9.36 3.56
CA ILE A 41 -5.53 -8.63 4.38
C ILE A 41 -5.11 -7.33 3.71
N LEU A 42 -4.77 -7.37 2.41
CA LEU A 42 -4.42 -6.17 1.68
C LEU A 42 -5.58 -5.18 1.57
N PHE A 43 -6.81 -5.68 1.37
CA PHE A 43 -8.00 -4.83 1.38
C PHE A 43 -8.14 -4.09 2.71
N VAL A 44 -8.03 -4.80 3.85
CA VAL A 44 -8.04 -4.18 5.17
C VAL A 44 -6.94 -3.12 5.30
N PHE A 45 -5.71 -3.42 4.88
CA PHE A 45 -4.62 -2.45 4.90
C PHE A 45 -4.89 -1.21 4.04
N THR A 46 -5.55 -1.35 2.89
CA THR A 46 -5.83 -0.19 2.02
C THR A 46 -6.86 0.77 2.60
N VAL A 47 -7.81 0.28 3.40
CA VAL A 47 -8.86 1.09 4.04
C VAL A 47 -8.48 1.60 5.43
N MET A 48 -7.40 1.09 6.02
CA MET A 48 -6.88 1.59 7.29
C MET A 48 -6.41 3.05 7.16
N ASP A 49 -6.58 3.79 8.25
CA ASP A 49 -6.05 5.15 8.32
C ASP A 49 -4.52 5.14 8.36
N SER A 50 -3.92 6.17 7.77
CA SER A 50 -2.47 6.37 7.78
C SER A 50 -1.95 6.53 9.22
N GLN A 51 -0.70 6.15 9.45
CA GLN A 51 -0.04 6.31 10.73
C GLN A 51 -0.02 7.81 11.13
N GLN A 52 -0.33 8.09 12.39
CA GLN A 52 -0.26 9.45 12.93
C GLN A 52 1.21 9.84 13.14
N GLY A 53 1.56 11.07 12.74
CA GLY A 53 2.92 11.58 12.81
C GLY A 53 3.84 11.06 11.71
N ASP A 54 5.15 11.16 11.95
CA ASP A 54 6.17 10.71 11.02
C ASP A 54 6.40 9.20 11.16
N ASN A 55 6.63 8.53 10.04
CA ASN A 55 7.05 7.15 10.02
C ASN A 55 8.40 6.99 9.28
N GLN A 56 8.92 5.77 9.24
CA GLN A 56 10.19 5.45 8.56
C GLN A 56 10.20 5.77 7.05
N PHE A 57 9.02 6.05 6.46
CA PHE A 57 8.84 6.38 5.04
C PHE A 57 8.58 7.87 4.81
N GLY A 58 8.54 8.70 5.86
CA GLY A 58 8.42 10.15 5.79
C GLY A 58 7.29 10.72 6.66
N ALA A 59 7.10 12.03 6.53
CA ALA A 59 6.08 12.75 7.29
C ALA A 59 4.67 12.54 6.74
N SER A 60 3.69 12.39 7.65
CA SER A 60 2.28 12.30 7.27
C SER A 60 1.76 13.67 6.82
N PRO A 61 1.09 13.78 5.65
CA PRO A 61 0.49 15.04 5.20
C PRO A 61 -0.60 15.56 6.15
N LYS A 62 -1.19 14.66 6.96
CA LYS A 62 -2.19 15.00 7.97
C LYS A 62 -1.59 15.72 9.18
N ALA A 63 -0.29 15.59 9.42
CA ALA A 63 0.38 16.27 10.53
C ALA A 63 0.60 17.77 10.27
N ALA A 64 0.50 18.21 9.02
CA ALA A 64 0.63 19.61 8.62
C ALA A 64 -0.71 20.38 8.58
N LEU A 65 -1.83 19.71 8.87
CA LEU A 65 -3.18 20.29 8.99
C LEU A 65 -3.55 20.44 10.48
#